data_AF-A0A9D1SZ52-F1
#
_entry.id   AF-A0A9D1SZ52-F1
#
_cell.length_a   1.000
_cell.length_b   1.000
_cell.length_c   1.000
_cell.angle_alpha   90.00
_cell.angle_beta   90.00
_cell.angle_gamma   90.00
#
_symmetry.space_group_name_H-M   'P 1'
#
loop_
_entity.id
_entity.type
_entity.pdbx_description
1 polymer ?
#
loop_
_entity_poly.entity_id
_entity_poly.type
_entity_poly.pdbx_seq_one_letter_code
_entity_poly.pdbx_strand_id
1 'polypeptide(L)'
;MEKVRNLYIMNAIFAVLIAAADILYIYNPNQDYIYKTIASGLFLVLGVLNFILLFKDFKTKNLKLYALFNVIALIFCFLGDVLLIDYFIVGAILFGLGHVFFIISFSFLQKFNIKDIVAGLIIFAICLCVILLVPDFDFGELFPVIIVYAFIISFMLGKSITNLLFSTKYSNTLLALISLGALLFFLSDLMLVLGRFTDLTTDFGTLCLAFYYPAQFVLAYSILFMNQSEIASVKKMSFIRKVYCRIFQICFRIILPLLPYREPKLLDSYQDMCKVLKDKNINSAVLVTSKDILDLKLADELIDTCKKENIDLHIFSEVLPNPTISQVESAKEFYLKNNASAIIALGGGSAIDCAKAMGARIVKPKKSIQKMKGLLKVRKRLPTFIAIPTTAGTGSETTLAAVITDEKANFKFPINDFSLIPHYAILDYKLTLNLPKGLTATTGMDALTHAIEAYIGRSTTKYTRRMSEEASKLIVENLYECYTNPKNAEARKNMLLASFKAGNAFTRSYVGYVHAIAHSLGGQYHVAHGLANAKILPVMLEIYGEKVYKKLGKLAKICKLADENETNKVACEKFIAYIKNLNKNMGIEEGFKEIKAEDIEHLAKNADSEANPLYPVPKLFSKEELEEIYKKLKV
;
A
#
# COMPACT_ATOMS: atom_id res chain seq x y z
N MET A 1 -9.08 36.73 -4.08
CA MET A 1 -9.69 35.97 -2.95
C MET A 1 -11.07 36.51 -2.58
N GLU A 2 -11.26 37.83 -2.51
CA GLU A 2 -12.54 38.45 -2.15
C GLU A 2 -13.71 38.12 -3.09
N LYS A 3 -13.49 38.17 -4.41
CA LYS A 3 -14.48 37.73 -5.43
C LYS A 3 -14.98 36.30 -5.20
N VAL A 4 -14.05 35.37 -4.91
CA VAL A 4 -14.35 33.95 -4.66
C VAL A 4 -15.10 33.76 -3.33
N ARG A 5 -14.73 34.52 -2.29
CA ARG A 5 -15.45 34.54 -1.01
C ARG A 5 -16.90 34.99 -1.19
N ASN A 6 -17.13 36.05 -1.97
CA ASN A 6 -18.48 36.56 -2.23
C ASN A 6 -19.34 35.55 -3.03
N LEU A 7 -18.73 34.81 -3.97
CA LEU A 7 -19.38 33.70 -4.67
C LEU A 7 -19.81 32.58 -3.72
N TYR A 8 -18.97 32.21 -2.75
CA TYR A 8 -19.34 31.19 -1.75
C TYR A 8 -20.50 31.66 -0.86
N ILE A 9 -20.49 32.91 -0.41
CA ILE A 9 -21.58 33.49 0.39
C ILE A 9 -22.88 33.50 -0.42
N MET A 10 -22.83 33.93 -1.69
CA MET A 10 -23.99 33.89 -2.60
C MET A 10 -24.54 32.47 -2.74
N ASN A 11 -23.68 31.47 -3.00
CA ASN A 11 -24.13 30.07 -3.13
C ASN A 11 -24.74 29.53 -1.82
N ALA A 12 -24.22 29.94 -0.66
CA ALA A 12 -24.82 29.58 0.63
C ALA A 12 -26.20 30.20 0.85
N ILE A 13 -26.40 31.47 0.45
CA ILE A 13 -27.71 32.15 0.51
C ILE A 13 -28.71 31.42 -0.40
N PHE A 14 -28.35 31.12 -1.64
CA PHE A 14 -29.22 30.36 -2.54
C PHE A 14 -29.55 28.97 -1.98
N ALA A 15 -28.58 28.25 -1.39
CA ALA A 15 -28.85 26.96 -0.76
C ALA A 15 -29.91 27.06 0.36
N VAL A 16 -29.84 28.11 1.19
CA VAL A 16 -30.83 28.35 2.25
C VAL A 16 -32.20 28.70 1.68
N LEU A 17 -32.27 29.56 0.67
CA LEU A 17 -33.54 29.93 0.01
C LEU A 17 -34.22 28.73 -0.63
N ILE A 18 -33.44 27.85 -1.24
CA ILE A 18 -33.98 26.66 -1.89
C ILE A 18 -34.44 25.64 -0.87
N ALA A 19 -33.64 25.38 0.18
CA ALA A 19 -34.07 24.53 1.28
C ALA A 19 -35.36 25.03 1.93
N ALA A 20 -35.55 26.35 2.05
CA ALA A 20 -36.79 26.93 2.55
C ALA A 20 -37.98 26.68 1.60
N ALA A 21 -37.79 26.86 0.29
CA ALA A 21 -38.83 26.56 -0.71
C ALA A 21 -39.21 25.07 -0.72
N ASP A 22 -38.23 24.18 -0.57
CA ASP A 22 -38.44 22.72 -0.50
C ASP A 22 -39.22 22.33 0.75
N ILE A 23 -38.86 22.88 1.92
CA ILE A 23 -39.59 22.65 3.16
C ILE A 23 -41.04 23.11 3.02
N LEU A 24 -41.28 24.30 2.45
CA LEU A 24 -42.64 24.82 2.24
C LEU A 24 -43.46 23.92 1.32
N TYR A 25 -42.84 23.36 0.27
CA TYR A 25 -43.50 22.39 -0.60
C TYR A 25 -43.85 21.08 0.12
N ILE A 26 -42.91 20.51 0.90
CA ILE A 26 -43.13 19.26 1.65
C ILE A 26 -44.28 19.39 2.66
N TYR A 27 -44.42 20.55 3.32
CA TYR A 27 -45.49 20.77 4.30
C TYR A 27 -46.85 21.09 3.66
N ASN A 28 -46.90 21.59 2.41
CA ASN A 28 -48.14 21.95 1.72
C ASN A 28 -48.21 21.36 0.29
N PRO A 29 -48.19 20.04 0.12
CA PRO A 29 -48.11 19.40 -1.20
C PRO A 29 -49.36 19.61 -2.07
N ASN A 30 -50.51 19.92 -1.47
CA ASN A 30 -51.81 19.98 -2.16
C ASN A 30 -52.27 21.39 -2.56
N GLN A 31 -51.50 22.46 -2.26
CA GLN A 31 -52.00 23.83 -2.47
C GLN A 31 -51.23 24.72 -3.45
N ASP A 32 -50.01 24.41 -3.88
CA ASP A 32 -49.43 25.11 -5.05
C ASP A 32 -48.08 24.50 -5.49
N TYR A 33 -48.02 23.97 -6.71
CA TYR A 33 -46.77 23.55 -7.38
C TYR A 33 -45.78 24.73 -7.59
N ILE A 34 -46.21 25.96 -7.27
CA ILE A 34 -45.44 27.20 -7.36
C ILE A 34 -44.13 27.09 -6.57
N TYR A 35 -44.14 26.55 -5.34
CA TYR A 35 -42.91 26.44 -4.53
C TYR A 35 -41.88 25.50 -5.14
N LYS A 36 -42.34 24.42 -5.79
CA LYS A 36 -41.51 23.48 -6.54
C LYS A 36 -40.84 24.18 -7.73
N THR A 37 -41.63 24.91 -8.53
CA THR A 37 -41.12 25.68 -9.67
C THR A 37 -40.15 26.79 -9.23
N ILE A 38 -40.41 27.45 -8.10
CA ILE A 38 -39.51 28.46 -7.53
C ILE A 38 -38.17 27.84 -7.13
N ALA A 39 -38.17 26.70 -6.43
CA ALA A 39 -36.95 26.00 -6.02
C ALA A 39 -36.09 25.63 -7.25
N SER A 40 -36.71 25.00 -8.25
CA SER A 40 -36.09 24.63 -9.52
C SER A 40 -35.54 25.84 -10.28
N GLY A 41 -36.29 26.95 -10.29
CA GLY A 41 -35.86 28.22 -10.92
C GLY A 41 -34.68 28.88 -10.22
N LEU A 42 -34.64 28.85 -8.87
CA LEU A 42 -33.53 29.39 -8.08
C LEU A 42 -32.22 28.63 -8.35
N PHE A 43 -32.26 27.32 -8.58
CA PHE A 43 -31.08 26.55 -9.00
C PHE A 43 -30.57 26.95 -10.37
N LEU A 44 -31.46 27.13 -11.34
CA LEU A 44 -31.09 27.59 -12.67
C LEU A 44 -30.41 28.96 -12.60
N VAL A 45 -31.00 29.90 -11.84
CA VAL A 45 -30.41 31.23 -11.61
C VAL A 45 -29.01 31.10 -10.98
N LEU A 46 -28.84 30.25 -9.98
CA LEU A 46 -27.55 30.02 -9.34
C LEU A 46 -26.50 29.51 -10.33
N GLY A 47 -26.84 28.51 -11.16
CA GLY A 47 -25.96 27.94 -12.18
C GLY A 47 -25.55 28.98 -13.23
N VAL A 48 -26.51 29.77 -13.71
CA VAL A 48 -26.28 30.85 -14.68
C VAL A 48 -25.38 31.94 -14.08
N LEU A 49 -25.63 32.37 -12.84
CA LEU A 49 -24.80 33.36 -12.15
C LEU A 49 -23.36 32.84 -11.95
N ASN A 50 -23.20 31.60 -11.50
CA ASN A 50 -21.88 30.99 -11.34
C ASN A 50 -21.11 30.96 -12.69
N PHE A 51 -21.80 30.62 -13.79
CA PHE A 51 -21.21 30.63 -15.12
C PHE A 51 -20.80 32.04 -15.56
N ILE A 52 -21.71 33.02 -15.52
CA ILE A 52 -21.46 34.39 -15.99
C ILE A 52 -20.31 35.03 -15.20
N LEU A 53 -20.33 34.91 -13.88
CA LEU A 53 -19.35 35.55 -12.99
C LEU A 53 -17.94 34.98 -13.13
N LEU A 54 -17.83 33.70 -13.52
CA LEU A 54 -16.56 32.98 -13.68
C LEU A 54 -16.13 32.80 -15.14
N PHE A 55 -16.95 33.14 -16.12
CA PHE A 55 -16.69 32.86 -17.55
C PHE A 55 -15.33 33.39 -18.03
N LYS A 56 -14.97 34.60 -17.60
CA LYS A 56 -13.68 35.24 -17.94
C LYS A 56 -12.50 34.63 -17.18
N ASP A 57 -12.77 33.98 -16.03
CA ASP A 57 -11.73 33.42 -15.17
C ASP A 57 -11.33 31.98 -15.59
N PHE A 58 -12.10 31.32 -16.45
CA PHE A 58 -11.79 29.96 -16.94
C PHE A 58 -10.59 29.94 -17.89
N LYS A 59 -9.51 29.27 -17.48
CA LYS A 59 -8.22 29.23 -18.18
C LYS A 59 -8.21 28.49 -19.52
N THR A 60 -9.08 27.48 -19.70
CA THR A 60 -9.04 26.61 -20.89
C THR A 60 -10.39 26.58 -21.62
N LYS A 61 -10.36 26.35 -22.94
CA LYS A 61 -11.57 26.17 -23.76
C LYS A 61 -12.45 25.03 -23.24
N ASN A 62 -11.83 23.94 -22.76
CA ASN A 62 -12.56 22.80 -22.19
C ASN A 62 -13.34 23.16 -20.92
N LEU A 63 -12.78 23.99 -20.03
CA LEU A 63 -13.48 24.45 -18.82
C LEU A 63 -14.68 25.33 -19.18
N LYS A 64 -14.52 26.22 -20.17
CA LYS A 64 -15.64 27.04 -20.68
C LYS A 64 -16.76 26.17 -21.26
N LEU A 65 -16.40 25.16 -22.05
CA LEU A 65 -17.36 24.23 -22.64
C LEU A 65 -18.03 23.34 -21.59
N TYR A 66 -17.30 22.81 -20.61
CA TYR A 66 -17.90 22.11 -19.47
C TYR A 66 -18.97 22.96 -18.80
N ALA A 67 -18.63 24.21 -18.45
CA ALA A 67 -19.51 25.11 -17.72
C ALA A 67 -20.76 25.48 -18.54
N LEU A 68 -20.58 25.77 -19.83
CA LEU A 68 -21.66 26.06 -20.76
C LEU A 68 -22.64 24.90 -20.87
N PHE A 69 -22.14 23.69 -21.14
CA PHE A 69 -22.99 22.51 -21.28
C PHE A 69 -23.62 22.07 -19.96
N ASN A 70 -22.99 22.36 -18.82
CA ASN A 70 -23.59 22.15 -17.51
C ASN A 70 -24.80 23.07 -17.28
N VAL A 71 -24.68 24.36 -17.62
CA VAL A 71 -25.81 25.30 -17.56
C VAL A 71 -26.93 24.92 -18.53
N ILE A 72 -26.58 24.51 -19.76
CA ILE A 72 -27.58 24.01 -20.73
C ILE A 72 -28.33 22.80 -20.15
N ALA A 73 -27.62 21.84 -19.55
CA ALA A 73 -28.23 20.69 -18.91
C ALA A 73 -29.21 21.11 -17.78
N LEU A 74 -28.82 22.07 -16.93
CA LEU A 74 -29.68 22.60 -15.87
C LEU A 74 -30.96 23.27 -16.43
N ILE A 75 -30.88 23.97 -17.57
CA ILE A 75 -32.06 24.55 -18.25
C ILE A 75 -33.03 23.43 -18.66
N PHE A 76 -32.53 22.36 -19.28
CA PHE A 76 -33.35 21.22 -19.68
C PHE A 76 -33.96 20.49 -18.48
N CYS A 77 -33.22 20.35 -17.37
CA CYS A 77 -33.75 19.81 -16.13
C CYS A 77 -34.87 20.67 -15.54
N PHE A 78 -34.72 21.99 -15.52
CA PHE A 78 -35.76 22.92 -15.07
C PHE A 78 -37.02 22.82 -15.94
N LEU A 79 -36.88 22.88 -17.27
CA LEU A 79 -38.02 22.75 -18.18
C LEU A 79 -38.70 21.38 -18.06
N GLY A 80 -37.90 20.32 -17.90
CA GLY A 80 -38.38 18.97 -17.64
C GLY A 80 -39.21 18.90 -16.36
N ASP A 81 -38.72 19.50 -15.27
CA ASP A 81 -39.39 19.50 -13.96
C ASP A 81 -40.75 20.21 -13.96
N VAL A 82 -40.81 21.36 -14.65
CA VAL A 82 -42.06 22.12 -14.84
C VAL A 82 -43.08 21.32 -15.65
N LEU A 83 -42.65 20.72 -16.77
CA LEU A 83 -43.56 19.99 -17.66
C LEU A 83 -43.89 18.57 -17.18
N LEU A 84 -43.13 18.00 -16.25
CA LEU A 84 -43.39 16.64 -15.75
C LEU A 84 -44.74 16.52 -15.03
N ILE A 85 -45.27 17.65 -14.53
CA ILE A 85 -46.55 17.75 -13.81
C ILE A 85 -47.71 17.49 -14.77
N ASP A 86 -47.81 18.27 -15.85
CA ASP A 86 -48.94 18.23 -16.77
C ASP A 86 -48.69 17.34 -18.01
N TYR A 87 -47.43 17.14 -18.40
CA TYR A 87 -47.02 16.47 -19.64
C TYR A 87 -45.84 15.51 -19.39
N PHE A 88 -46.11 14.41 -18.68
CA PHE A 88 -45.07 13.48 -18.22
C PHE A 88 -44.06 13.04 -19.30
N ILE A 89 -44.52 12.60 -20.47
CA ILE A 89 -43.61 12.13 -21.54
C ILE A 89 -42.70 13.26 -22.03
N VAL A 90 -43.25 14.46 -22.20
CA VAL A 90 -42.49 15.64 -22.63
C VAL A 90 -41.47 16.03 -21.56
N GLY A 91 -41.88 16.05 -20.30
CA GLY A 91 -40.98 16.30 -19.17
C GLY A 91 -39.84 15.28 -19.09
N ALA A 92 -40.15 13.98 -19.23
CA ALA A 92 -39.16 12.91 -19.22
C ALA A 92 -38.15 13.01 -20.40
N ILE A 93 -38.61 13.37 -21.59
CA ILE A 93 -37.74 13.62 -22.75
C ILE A 93 -36.78 14.78 -22.47
N LEU A 94 -37.28 15.90 -21.95
CA LEU A 94 -36.45 17.07 -21.62
C LEU A 94 -35.42 16.75 -20.53
N PHE A 95 -35.79 15.98 -19.51
CA PHE A 95 -34.84 15.48 -18.54
C PHE A 95 -33.76 14.60 -19.16
N GLY A 96 -34.15 13.67 -20.04
CA GLY A 96 -33.21 12.82 -20.76
C GLY A 96 -32.20 13.63 -21.58
N LEU A 97 -32.66 14.70 -22.24
CA LEU A 97 -31.80 15.65 -22.93
C LEU A 97 -30.84 16.38 -21.97
N GLY A 98 -31.32 16.79 -20.80
CA GLY A 98 -30.47 17.35 -19.74
C GLY A 98 -29.32 16.41 -19.37
N HIS A 99 -29.63 15.13 -19.13
CA HIS A 99 -28.62 14.10 -18.82
C HIS A 99 -27.62 13.88 -19.95
N VAL A 100 -28.05 13.92 -21.22
CA VAL A 100 -27.15 13.90 -22.38
C VAL A 100 -26.20 15.10 -22.37
N PHE A 101 -26.69 16.30 -22.08
CA PHE A 101 -25.84 17.48 -21.97
C PHE A 101 -24.85 17.42 -20.79
N PHE A 102 -25.22 16.77 -19.68
CA PHE A 102 -24.26 16.46 -18.61
C PHE A 102 -23.18 15.48 -19.06
N ILE A 103 -23.51 14.42 -19.80
CA ILE A 103 -22.51 13.51 -20.39
C ILE A 103 -21.53 14.28 -21.29
N ILE A 104 -22.04 15.18 -22.14
CA ILE A 104 -21.24 16.04 -23.01
C ILE A 104 -20.34 16.96 -22.17
N SER A 105 -20.92 17.63 -21.16
CA SER A 105 -20.19 18.48 -20.22
C SER A 105 -19.03 17.73 -19.57
N PHE A 106 -19.30 16.56 -18.97
CA PHE A 106 -18.30 15.74 -18.28
C PHE A 106 -17.22 15.23 -19.23
N SER A 107 -17.53 15.08 -20.52
CA SER A 107 -16.57 14.65 -21.54
C SER A 107 -15.54 15.72 -21.91
N PHE A 108 -15.77 17.00 -21.59
CA PHE A 108 -14.76 18.04 -21.74
C PHE A 108 -13.67 17.98 -20.66
N LEU A 109 -13.95 17.36 -19.51
CA LEU A 109 -12.95 17.09 -18.47
C LEU A 109 -12.08 15.87 -18.82
N GLN A 110 -12.66 14.85 -19.44
CA GLN A 110 -11.91 13.72 -19.95
C GLN A 110 -12.67 13.12 -21.12
N LYS A 111 -11.97 12.92 -22.25
CA LYS A 111 -12.58 12.32 -23.45
C LYS A 111 -13.28 11.00 -23.12
N PHE A 112 -14.43 10.80 -23.76
CA PHE A 112 -15.20 9.58 -23.65
C PHE A 112 -14.35 8.38 -24.14
N ASN A 113 -14.35 7.28 -23.38
CA ASN A 113 -13.52 6.11 -23.64
C ASN A 113 -14.22 4.80 -23.21
N ILE A 114 -13.59 3.65 -23.48
CA ILE A 114 -14.21 2.33 -23.24
C ILE A 114 -14.56 2.06 -21.77
N LYS A 115 -13.85 2.67 -20.81
CA LYS A 115 -14.17 2.52 -19.39
C LYS A 115 -15.50 3.20 -19.04
N ASP A 116 -15.83 4.29 -19.72
CA ASP A 116 -17.11 4.99 -19.55
C ASP A 116 -18.27 4.07 -19.98
N ILE A 117 -18.10 3.34 -21.09
CA ILE A 117 -19.08 2.36 -21.60
C ILE A 117 -19.28 1.23 -20.59
N VAL A 118 -18.18 0.63 -20.12
CA VAL A 118 -18.24 -0.47 -19.15
C VAL A 118 -18.91 -0.02 -17.85
N ALA A 119 -18.55 1.15 -17.33
CA ALA A 119 -19.16 1.70 -16.13
C ALA A 119 -20.66 1.95 -16.32
N GLY A 120 -21.06 2.58 -17.43
CA GLY A 120 -22.47 2.84 -17.76
C GLY A 120 -23.29 1.56 -17.85
N LEU A 121 -22.78 0.52 -18.53
CA LEU A 121 -23.45 -0.77 -18.65
C LEU A 121 -23.60 -1.50 -17.30
N ILE A 122 -22.58 -1.44 -16.44
CA ILE A 122 -22.65 -2.03 -15.09
C ILE A 122 -23.74 -1.33 -14.26
N ILE A 123 -23.77 0.00 -14.27
CA ILE A 123 -24.78 0.78 -13.54
C ILE A 123 -26.17 0.49 -14.08
N PHE A 124 -26.32 0.44 -15.40
CA PHE A 124 -27.59 0.11 -16.04
C PHE A 124 -28.09 -1.28 -15.67
N ALA A 125 -27.20 -2.29 -15.66
CA ALA A 125 -27.54 -3.64 -15.23
C ALA A 125 -27.96 -3.69 -13.75
N ILE A 126 -27.26 -2.97 -12.87
CA ILE A 126 -27.64 -2.85 -11.45
C ILE A 126 -29.02 -2.21 -11.32
N CYS A 127 -29.29 -1.14 -12.08
CA CYS A 127 -30.59 -0.46 -12.10
C CYS A 127 -31.72 -1.43 -12.49
N LEU A 128 -31.53 -2.18 -13.58
CA LEU A 128 -32.49 -3.19 -14.02
C LEU A 128 -32.70 -4.28 -12.98
N CYS A 129 -31.63 -4.77 -12.34
CA CYS A 129 -31.76 -5.75 -11.26
C CYS A 129 -32.57 -5.20 -10.08
N VAL A 130 -32.36 -3.94 -9.68
CA VAL A 130 -33.14 -3.31 -8.60
C VAL A 130 -34.61 -3.26 -8.97
N ILE A 131 -34.94 -2.84 -10.19
CA ILE A 131 -36.33 -2.78 -10.68
C ILE A 131 -36.97 -4.18 -10.71
N LEU A 132 -36.26 -5.19 -11.21
CA LEU A 132 -36.75 -6.58 -11.29
C LEU A 132 -36.98 -7.25 -9.93
N LEU A 133 -36.36 -6.73 -8.86
CA LEU A 133 -36.52 -7.26 -7.50
C LEU A 133 -37.72 -6.66 -6.76
N VAL A 134 -38.36 -5.64 -7.31
CA VAL A 134 -39.54 -5.02 -6.70
C VAL A 134 -40.80 -5.79 -7.15
N PRO A 135 -41.61 -6.31 -6.20
CA PRO A 135 -42.87 -6.99 -6.54
C PRO A 135 -43.84 -6.06 -7.29
N ASP A 136 -44.62 -6.63 -8.21
CA ASP A 136 -45.73 -5.95 -8.91
C ASP A 136 -45.33 -4.71 -9.74
N PHE A 137 -44.07 -4.68 -10.20
CA PHE A 137 -43.53 -3.59 -11.01
C PHE A 137 -43.99 -3.69 -12.48
N ASP A 138 -44.88 -2.79 -12.95
CA ASP A 138 -45.37 -2.73 -14.34
C ASP A 138 -45.16 -1.34 -14.97
N PHE A 139 -44.39 -1.29 -16.07
CA PHE A 139 -44.13 -0.06 -16.82
C PHE A 139 -45.22 0.29 -17.85
N GLY A 140 -46.12 -0.65 -18.16
CA GLY A 140 -47.13 -0.51 -19.20
C GLY A 140 -46.55 -0.04 -20.55
N GLU A 141 -47.27 0.85 -21.23
CA GLU A 141 -46.87 1.41 -22.54
C GLU A 141 -45.63 2.34 -22.47
N LEU A 142 -45.22 2.75 -21.26
CA LEU A 142 -44.08 3.66 -21.05
C LEU A 142 -42.73 2.94 -20.99
N PHE A 143 -42.72 1.60 -21.04
CA PHE A 143 -41.52 0.78 -20.97
C PHE A 143 -40.38 1.25 -21.90
N PRO A 144 -40.60 1.52 -23.21
CA PRO A 144 -39.51 1.92 -24.10
C PRO A 144 -38.88 3.26 -23.70
N VAL A 145 -39.71 4.21 -23.27
CA VAL A 145 -39.26 5.56 -22.87
C VAL A 145 -38.40 5.48 -21.62
N ILE A 146 -38.84 4.69 -20.63
CA ILE A 146 -38.14 4.57 -19.34
C ILE A 146 -36.83 3.81 -19.48
N ILE A 147 -36.78 2.77 -20.31
CA ILE A 147 -35.53 2.02 -20.56
C ILE A 147 -34.48 2.91 -21.23
N VAL A 148 -34.87 3.69 -22.25
CA VAL A 148 -33.97 4.65 -22.91
C VAL A 148 -33.47 5.69 -21.91
N TYR A 149 -34.38 6.20 -21.08
CA TYR A 149 -34.03 7.16 -20.04
C TYR A 149 -33.04 6.58 -19.01
N ALA A 150 -33.34 5.39 -18.47
CA ALA A 150 -32.50 4.67 -17.53
C ALA A 150 -31.11 4.38 -18.10
N PHE A 151 -31.02 4.10 -19.40
CA PHE A 151 -29.75 3.94 -20.10
C PHE A 151 -28.95 5.26 -20.11
N ILE A 152 -29.57 6.38 -20.48
CA ILE A 152 -28.91 7.70 -20.54
C ILE A 152 -28.35 8.08 -19.16
N ILE A 153 -29.17 8.01 -18.11
CA ILE A 153 -28.73 8.43 -16.76
C ILE A 153 -27.66 7.49 -16.18
N SER A 154 -27.71 6.20 -16.49
CA SER A 154 -26.66 5.24 -16.11
C SER A 154 -25.32 5.59 -16.76
N PHE A 155 -25.34 6.05 -18.02
CA PHE A 155 -24.14 6.53 -18.71
C PHE A 155 -23.64 7.88 -18.18
N MET A 156 -24.53 8.77 -17.73
CA MET A 156 -24.15 9.99 -17.03
C MET A 156 -23.38 9.68 -15.74
N LEU A 157 -23.92 8.79 -14.90
CA LEU A 157 -23.26 8.36 -13.66
C LEU A 157 -21.97 7.57 -13.95
N GLY A 158 -21.99 6.69 -14.94
CA GLY A 158 -20.80 5.94 -15.36
C GLY A 158 -19.67 6.87 -15.82
N LYS A 159 -20.01 7.91 -16.58
CA LYS A 159 -19.06 8.93 -17.04
C LYS A 159 -18.49 9.74 -15.87
N SER A 160 -19.32 10.20 -14.95
CA SER A 160 -18.85 10.96 -13.79
C SER A 160 -17.93 10.13 -12.89
N ILE A 161 -18.31 8.88 -12.62
CA ILE A 161 -17.49 7.94 -11.83
C ILE A 161 -16.16 7.69 -12.52
N THR A 162 -16.15 7.39 -13.82
CA THR A 162 -14.92 7.14 -14.56
C THR A 162 -14.00 8.36 -14.54
N ASN A 163 -14.55 9.57 -14.65
CA ASN A 163 -13.79 10.81 -14.46
C ASN A 163 -13.18 10.88 -13.04
N LEU A 164 -13.93 10.60 -11.98
CA LEU A 164 -13.41 10.56 -10.61
C LEU A 164 -12.32 9.51 -10.39
N LEU A 165 -12.43 8.36 -11.05
CA LEU A 165 -11.52 7.24 -10.86
C LEU A 165 -10.23 7.36 -11.66
N PHE A 166 -10.31 7.97 -12.85
CA PHE A 166 -9.23 7.92 -13.83
C PHE A 166 -8.77 9.28 -14.35
N SER A 167 -9.50 10.37 -14.13
CA SER A 167 -9.05 11.70 -14.54
C SER A 167 -7.92 12.18 -13.64
N THR A 168 -6.84 12.66 -14.26
CA THR A 168 -5.65 13.15 -13.57
C THR A 168 -5.43 14.64 -13.77
N LYS A 169 -6.27 15.30 -14.58
CA LYS A 169 -6.11 16.69 -15.00
C LYS A 169 -6.81 17.69 -14.07
N TYR A 170 -7.74 17.21 -13.24
CA TYR A 170 -8.62 18.06 -12.43
C TYR A 170 -8.60 17.62 -10.96
N SER A 171 -9.03 18.51 -10.05
CA SER A 171 -9.00 18.25 -8.61
C SER A 171 -10.00 17.16 -8.19
N ASN A 172 -9.62 16.34 -7.21
CA ASN A 172 -10.53 15.31 -6.65
C ASN A 172 -11.81 15.92 -6.09
N THR A 173 -11.76 17.14 -5.56
CA THR A 173 -12.95 17.84 -5.05
C THR A 173 -13.94 18.13 -6.16
N LEU A 174 -13.48 18.67 -7.30
CA LEU A 174 -14.34 18.93 -8.47
C LEU A 174 -14.97 17.63 -8.97
N LEU A 175 -14.15 16.59 -9.19
CA LEU A 175 -14.61 15.31 -9.73
C LEU A 175 -15.56 14.58 -8.77
N ALA A 176 -15.36 14.73 -7.46
CA ALA A 176 -16.23 14.16 -6.43
C ALA A 176 -17.58 14.88 -6.38
N LEU A 177 -17.62 16.22 -6.48
CA LEU A 177 -18.87 16.97 -6.59
C LEU A 177 -19.65 16.55 -7.83
N ILE A 178 -18.99 16.44 -8.99
CA ILE A 178 -19.65 15.98 -10.23
C ILE A 178 -20.24 14.58 -10.06
N SER A 179 -19.48 13.65 -9.48
CA SER A 179 -19.96 12.27 -9.26
C SER A 179 -21.08 12.19 -8.24
N LEU A 180 -21.03 13.01 -7.19
CA LEU A 180 -22.09 13.10 -6.19
C LEU A 180 -23.37 13.66 -6.82
N GLY A 181 -23.28 14.74 -7.60
CA GLY A 181 -24.43 15.30 -8.29
C GLY A 181 -25.06 14.29 -9.26
N ALA A 182 -24.26 13.59 -10.07
CA ALA A 182 -24.76 12.56 -10.97
C ALA A 182 -25.41 11.37 -10.24
N LEU A 183 -24.85 10.97 -9.08
CA LEU A 183 -25.42 9.91 -8.24
C LEU A 183 -26.76 10.34 -7.65
N LEU A 184 -26.87 11.58 -7.17
CA LEU A 184 -28.11 12.11 -6.61
C LEU A 184 -29.21 12.20 -7.68
N PHE A 185 -28.89 12.59 -8.92
CA PHE A 185 -29.83 12.50 -10.04
C PHE A 185 -30.28 11.06 -10.30
N PHE A 186 -29.33 10.12 -10.34
CA PHE A 186 -29.65 8.71 -10.53
C PHE A 186 -30.59 8.17 -9.45
N LEU A 187 -30.36 8.54 -8.19
CA LEU A 187 -31.23 8.15 -7.06
C LEU A 187 -32.60 8.83 -7.12
N SER A 188 -32.65 10.14 -7.42
CA SER A 188 -33.88 10.89 -7.64
C SER A 188 -34.78 10.18 -8.65
N ASP A 189 -34.22 9.86 -9.82
CA ASP A 189 -35.03 9.35 -10.93
C ASP A 189 -35.40 7.88 -10.71
N LEU A 190 -34.60 7.12 -9.96
CA LEU A 190 -35.00 5.81 -9.45
C LEU A 190 -36.18 5.93 -8.47
N MET A 191 -36.18 6.89 -7.55
CA MET A 191 -37.31 7.12 -6.64
C MET A 191 -38.57 7.56 -7.40
N LEU A 192 -38.43 8.40 -8.43
CA LEU A 192 -39.55 8.80 -9.30
C LEU A 192 -40.20 7.60 -9.98
N VAL A 193 -39.39 6.68 -10.50
CA VAL A 193 -39.87 5.45 -11.15
C VAL A 193 -40.54 4.52 -10.13
N LEU A 194 -39.93 4.28 -8.98
CA LEU A 194 -40.53 3.47 -7.92
C LEU A 194 -41.87 4.05 -7.45
N GLY A 195 -41.94 5.35 -7.18
CA GLY A 195 -43.15 6.01 -6.70
C GLY A 195 -44.30 6.03 -7.72
N ARG A 196 -44.00 5.93 -9.01
CA ARG A 196 -45.02 5.99 -10.07
C ARG A 196 -45.54 4.62 -10.50
N PHE A 197 -44.70 3.59 -10.43
CA PHE A 197 -44.99 2.26 -11.01
C PHE A 197 -45.06 1.16 -9.94
N THR A 198 -45.18 1.53 -8.66
CA THR A 198 -45.37 0.58 -7.55
C THR A 198 -46.39 1.11 -6.55
N ASP A 199 -47.16 0.21 -5.93
CA ASP A 199 -48.15 0.54 -4.89
C ASP A 199 -47.55 0.61 -3.48
N LEU A 200 -46.24 0.82 -3.38
CA LEU A 200 -45.54 0.88 -2.10
C LEU A 200 -45.98 2.10 -1.27
N THR A 201 -46.24 1.89 0.03
CA THR A 201 -46.72 2.94 0.96
C THR A 201 -45.67 4.00 1.35
N THR A 202 -44.51 4.00 0.71
CA THR A 202 -43.42 4.94 0.99
C THR A 202 -43.64 6.23 0.20
N ASP A 203 -43.44 7.39 0.83
CA ASP A 203 -43.50 8.69 0.14
C ASP A 203 -42.26 8.92 -0.74
N PHE A 204 -42.24 8.25 -1.89
CA PHE A 204 -41.20 8.36 -2.89
C PHE A 204 -41.14 9.74 -3.55
N GLY A 205 -42.22 10.52 -3.52
CA GLY A 205 -42.23 11.89 -4.04
C GLY A 205 -41.32 12.81 -3.24
N THR A 206 -41.42 12.73 -1.90
CA THR A 206 -40.54 13.48 -1.00
C THR A 206 -39.07 13.03 -1.14
N LEU A 207 -38.82 11.72 -1.24
CA LEU A 207 -37.47 11.19 -1.45
C LEU A 207 -36.88 11.60 -2.81
N CYS A 208 -37.68 11.61 -3.86
CA CYS A 208 -37.27 12.09 -5.18
C CYS A 208 -36.76 13.52 -5.09
N LEU A 209 -37.52 14.43 -4.48
CA LEU A 209 -37.15 15.84 -4.35
C LEU A 209 -35.93 16.03 -3.42
N ALA A 210 -35.83 15.24 -2.35
CA ALA A 210 -34.69 15.26 -1.44
C ALA A 210 -33.36 14.87 -2.11
N PHE A 211 -33.39 14.16 -3.24
CA PHE A 211 -32.20 13.88 -4.04
C PHE A 211 -32.04 14.85 -5.22
N TYR A 212 -33.15 15.20 -5.89
CA TYR A 212 -33.16 16.02 -7.10
C TYR A 212 -32.54 17.41 -6.92
N TYR A 213 -32.99 18.14 -5.90
CA TYR A 213 -32.55 19.51 -5.66
C TYR A 213 -31.09 19.59 -5.19
N PRO A 214 -30.63 18.73 -4.26
CA PRO A 214 -29.19 18.61 -4.00
C PRO A 214 -28.37 18.22 -5.22
N ALA A 215 -28.90 17.40 -6.14
CA ALA A 215 -28.20 17.05 -7.38
C ALA A 215 -27.94 18.30 -8.23
N GLN A 216 -28.97 19.11 -8.47
CA GLN A 216 -28.86 20.38 -9.19
C GLN A 216 -27.89 21.34 -8.49
N PHE A 217 -28.01 21.50 -7.18
CA PHE A 217 -27.12 22.35 -6.38
C PHE A 217 -25.66 21.96 -6.57
N VAL A 218 -25.35 20.67 -6.35
CA VAL A 218 -23.98 20.16 -6.35
C VAL A 218 -23.35 20.31 -7.74
N LEU A 219 -24.11 20.08 -8.82
CA LEU A 219 -23.61 20.28 -10.17
C LEU A 219 -23.41 21.77 -10.50
N ALA A 220 -24.32 22.66 -10.11
CA ALA A 220 -24.15 24.11 -10.26
C ALA A 220 -22.96 24.63 -9.42
N TYR A 221 -22.78 24.11 -8.22
CA TYR A 221 -21.70 24.46 -7.29
C TYR A 221 -20.34 23.95 -7.77
N SER A 222 -20.30 22.83 -8.49
CA SER A 222 -19.07 22.26 -9.05
C SER A 222 -18.30 23.26 -9.95
N ILE A 223 -19.02 24.18 -10.60
CA ILE A 223 -18.46 25.24 -11.46
C ILE A 223 -17.44 26.10 -10.70
N LEU A 224 -17.64 26.34 -9.39
CA LEU A 224 -16.73 27.16 -8.58
C LEU A 224 -15.33 26.54 -8.41
N PHE A 225 -15.21 25.22 -8.50
CA PHE A 225 -13.96 24.49 -8.25
C PHE A 225 -13.07 24.35 -9.49
N MET A 226 -13.51 24.88 -10.64
CA MET A 226 -12.79 24.79 -11.91
C MET A 226 -11.52 25.65 -11.98
N ASN A 227 -11.44 26.75 -11.23
CA ASN A 227 -10.25 27.63 -11.26
C ASN A 227 -9.16 27.23 -10.25
N GLN A 228 -9.46 26.29 -9.34
CA GLN A 228 -8.53 25.75 -8.36
C GLN A 228 -7.80 24.48 -8.85
N SER A 229 -8.06 24.02 -10.09
CA SER A 229 -7.77 22.65 -10.51
C SER A 229 -6.51 22.42 -11.36
N GLU A 230 -5.79 23.45 -11.80
CA GLU A 230 -4.48 23.28 -12.47
C GLU A 230 -3.36 23.64 -11.50
N ILE A 231 -3.04 22.70 -10.60
CA ILE A 231 -1.74 22.65 -9.94
C ILE A 231 -1.11 21.34 -10.38
N ALA A 232 0.10 21.42 -10.95
CA ALA A 232 0.98 20.28 -11.17
C ALA A 232 1.36 19.65 -9.81
N SER A 233 0.39 19.03 -9.15
CA SER A 233 0.56 18.34 -7.90
C SER A 233 0.96 16.90 -8.23
N VAL A 234 2.05 16.44 -7.63
CA VAL A 234 2.50 15.05 -7.67
C VAL A 234 1.28 14.15 -7.47
N LYS A 235 1.01 13.31 -8.46
CA LYS A 235 -0.23 12.54 -8.57
C LYS A 235 -0.36 11.58 -7.39
N LYS A 236 -1.13 11.98 -6.38
CA LYS A 236 -1.37 11.16 -5.18
C LYS A 236 -2.09 9.88 -5.56
N MET A 237 -1.86 8.82 -4.78
CA MET A 237 -2.61 7.57 -4.96
C MET A 237 -4.14 7.81 -4.89
N SER A 238 -4.87 7.25 -5.85
CA SER A 238 -6.33 7.40 -5.95
C SER A 238 -7.04 6.86 -4.71
N PHE A 239 -8.22 7.42 -4.40
CA PHE A 239 -8.99 7.02 -3.23
C PHE A 239 -9.36 5.53 -3.27
N ILE A 240 -9.83 5.02 -4.41
CA ILE A 240 -10.14 3.59 -4.57
C ILE A 240 -8.91 2.72 -4.32
N ARG A 241 -7.75 3.07 -4.90
CA ARG A 241 -6.54 2.27 -4.70
C ARG A 241 -6.12 2.27 -3.23
N LYS A 242 -6.24 3.41 -2.53
CA LYS A 242 -6.01 3.48 -1.08
C LYS A 242 -6.96 2.57 -0.32
N VAL A 243 -8.27 2.62 -0.60
CA VAL A 243 -9.27 1.77 0.04
C VAL A 243 -8.95 0.29 -0.21
N TYR A 244 -8.66 -0.11 -1.45
CA TYR A 244 -8.25 -1.47 -1.80
C TYR A 244 -7.02 -1.92 -1.01
N CYS A 245 -5.94 -1.14 -1.00
CA CYS A 245 -4.73 -1.47 -0.23
C CYS A 245 -5.05 -1.61 1.27
N ARG A 246 -5.87 -0.72 1.84
CA ARG A 246 -6.22 -0.78 3.27
C ARG A 246 -7.10 -1.97 3.60
N ILE A 247 -8.08 -2.31 2.77
CA ILE A 247 -8.90 -3.52 2.95
C ILE A 247 -8.01 -4.76 2.91
N PHE A 248 -7.15 -4.88 1.88
CA PHE A 248 -6.19 -5.98 1.76
C PHE A 248 -5.33 -6.14 3.02
N GLN A 249 -4.73 -5.04 3.50
CA GLN A 249 -3.89 -5.04 4.70
C GLN A 249 -4.66 -5.39 5.99
N ILE A 250 -5.91 -4.92 6.11
CA ILE A 250 -6.77 -5.24 7.26
C ILE A 250 -7.12 -6.73 7.26
N CYS A 251 -7.51 -7.30 6.11
CA CYS A 251 -7.78 -8.73 5.98
C CYS A 251 -6.56 -9.56 6.38
N PHE A 252 -5.37 -9.23 5.86
CA PHE A 252 -4.13 -9.92 6.25
C PHE A 252 -3.83 -9.77 7.74
N ARG A 253 -4.03 -8.58 8.32
CA ARG A 253 -3.83 -8.34 9.75
C ARG A 253 -4.75 -9.20 10.62
N ILE A 254 -6.00 -9.41 10.22
CA ILE A 254 -6.96 -10.28 10.93
C ILE A 254 -6.52 -11.74 10.86
N ILE A 255 -5.94 -12.16 9.72
CA ILE A 255 -5.46 -13.54 9.51
C ILE A 255 -4.13 -13.80 10.22
N LEU A 256 -3.28 -12.79 10.45
CA LEU A 256 -1.93 -12.94 11.04
C LEU A 256 -1.86 -13.85 12.28
N PRO A 257 -2.75 -13.76 13.29
CA PRO A 257 -2.69 -14.62 14.47
C PRO A 257 -2.97 -16.10 14.20
N LEU A 258 -3.63 -16.43 13.09
CA LEU A 258 -3.97 -17.80 12.69
C LEU A 258 -2.87 -18.43 11.82
N LEU A 259 -1.89 -17.65 11.38
CA LEU A 259 -0.81 -18.13 10.53
C LEU A 259 0.24 -18.88 11.38
N PRO A 260 0.78 -20.01 10.87
CA PRO A 260 1.67 -20.91 11.63
C PRO A 260 3.09 -20.36 11.72
N TYR A 261 3.25 -19.14 12.21
CA TYR A 261 4.55 -18.56 12.51
C TYR A 261 5.21 -19.32 13.64
N ARG A 262 6.44 -19.80 13.39
CA ARG A 262 7.30 -20.36 14.43
C ARG A 262 8.41 -19.39 14.79
N GLU A 263 8.88 -19.48 16.02
CA GLU A 263 10.14 -18.89 16.45
C GLU A 263 11.17 -20.02 16.51
N PRO A 264 12.36 -19.87 15.90
CA PRO A 264 13.42 -20.85 16.03
C PRO A 264 13.81 -21.00 17.51
N LYS A 265 14.03 -22.24 17.95
CA LYS A 265 14.57 -22.48 19.29
C LYS A 265 16.04 -22.08 19.32
N LEU A 266 16.42 -21.18 20.23
CA LEU A 266 17.81 -20.83 20.45
C LEU A 266 18.53 -22.00 21.13
N LEU A 267 19.71 -22.33 20.61
CA LEU A 267 20.64 -23.29 21.21
C LEU A 267 21.88 -22.51 21.67
N ASP A 268 22.41 -22.88 22.83
CA ASP A 268 23.51 -22.14 23.47
C ASP A 268 24.88 -22.54 22.90
N SER A 269 25.00 -23.74 22.33
CA SER A 269 26.27 -24.30 21.87
C SER A 269 26.15 -25.24 20.66
N TYR A 270 27.28 -25.54 20.00
CA TYR A 270 27.37 -26.57 18.97
C TYR A 270 27.19 -27.99 19.54
N GLN A 271 27.44 -28.19 20.84
CA GLN A 271 27.18 -29.44 21.54
C GLN A 271 25.67 -29.67 21.68
N ASP A 272 24.90 -28.64 22.04
CA ASP A 272 23.43 -28.71 22.09
C ASP A 272 22.83 -28.99 20.71
N MET A 273 23.45 -28.42 19.67
CA MET A 273 23.11 -28.74 18.28
C MET A 273 23.30 -30.23 17.97
N CYS A 274 24.46 -30.80 18.29
CA CYS A 274 24.75 -32.21 18.09
C CYS A 274 23.80 -33.10 18.90
N LYS A 275 23.48 -32.72 20.13
CA LYS A 275 22.48 -33.40 20.97
C LYS A 275 21.11 -33.42 20.31
N VAL A 276 20.63 -32.28 19.79
CA VAL A 276 19.36 -32.19 19.05
C VAL A 276 19.35 -33.09 17.82
N LEU A 277 20.47 -33.20 17.09
CA LEU A 277 20.58 -34.10 15.94
C LEU A 277 20.50 -35.58 16.38
N LYS A 278 21.24 -35.96 17.43
CA LYS A 278 21.22 -37.32 18.00
C LYS A 278 19.86 -37.73 18.53
N ASP A 279 19.18 -36.85 19.27
CA ASP A 279 17.83 -37.09 19.81
C ASP A 279 16.80 -37.33 18.69
N LYS A 280 17.09 -36.86 17.47
CA LYS A 280 16.28 -37.08 16.26
C LYS A 280 16.76 -38.26 15.41
N ASN A 281 17.74 -39.03 15.88
CA ASN A 281 18.42 -40.10 15.13
C ASN A 281 19.03 -39.61 13.81
N ILE A 282 19.59 -38.38 13.81
CA ILE A 282 20.29 -37.80 12.66
C ILE A 282 21.79 -37.83 12.93
N ASN A 283 22.51 -38.54 12.07
CA ASN A 283 23.97 -38.67 12.12
C ASN A 283 24.69 -38.02 10.94
N SER A 284 23.99 -37.61 9.87
CA SER A 284 24.57 -36.93 8.71
C SER A 284 23.86 -35.61 8.40
N ALA A 285 24.64 -34.55 8.16
CA ALA A 285 24.16 -33.22 7.85
C ALA A 285 24.99 -32.55 6.75
N VAL A 286 24.38 -31.63 6.00
CA VAL A 286 25.09 -30.72 5.10
C VAL A 286 25.25 -29.36 5.75
N LEU A 287 26.50 -28.88 5.80
CA LEU A 287 26.85 -27.50 6.11
C LEU A 287 26.82 -26.66 4.82
N VAL A 288 25.87 -25.73 4.73
CA VAL A 288 25.78 -24.74 3.65
C VAL A 288 26.47 -23.45 4.12
N THR A 289 27.55 -23.07 3.45
CA THR A 289 28.40 -21.93 3.80
C THR A 289 29.04 -21.30 2.55
N SER A 290 29.86 -20.26 2.73
CA SER A 290 30.72 -19.71 1.67
C SER A 290 32.18 -20.09 1.91
N LYS A 291 32.98 -20.01 0.85
CA LYS A 291 34.43 -20.23 0.91
C LYS A 291 35.12 -19.27 1.89
N ASP A 292 34.73 -18.00 1.91
CA ASP A 292 35.29 -17.01 2.84
C ASP A 292 35.15 -17.42 4.32
N ILE A 293 34.03 -18.05 4.69
CA ILE A 293 33.82 -18.54 6.07
C ILE A 293 34.82 -19.65 6.44
N LEU A 294 35.16 -20.52 5.47
CA LEU A 294 36.15 -21.57 5.67
C LEU A 294 37.57 -21.01 5.69
N ASP A 295 37.89 -20.11 4.75
CA ASP A 295 39.22 -19.49 4.66
C ASP A 295 39.54 -18.67 5.92
N LEU A 296 38.53 -18.06 6.54
CA LEU A 296 38.62 -17.35 7.82
C LEU A 296 38.55 -18.28 9.05
N LYS A 297 38.46 -19.60 8.86
CA LYS A 297 38.39 -20.60 9.94
C LYS A 297 37.23 -20.41 10.92
N LEU A 298 36.15 -19.77 10.45
CA LEU A 298 34.98 -19.49 11.28
C LEU A 298 34.11 -20.75 11.49
N ALA A 299 34.30 -21.78 10.67
CA ALA A 299 33.58 -23.06 10.77
C ALA A 299 34.32 -24.11 11.62
N ASP A 300 35.58 -23.88 12.00
CA ASP A 300 36.44 -24.91 12.61
C ASP A 300 35.86 -25.46 13.92
N GLU A 301 35.39 -24.59 14.82
CA GLU A 301 34.78 -25.00 16.10
C GLU A 301 33.54 -25.89 15.88
N LEU A 302 32.73 -25.58 14.86
CA LEU A 302 31.56 -26.35 14.47
C LEU A 302 31.96 -27.72 13.90
N ILE A 303 32.92 -27.74 12.97
CA ILE A 303 33.41 -28.97 12.32
C ILE A 303 34.02 -29.92 13.36
N ASP A 304 34.89 -29.40 14.24
CA ASP A 304 35.52 -30.17 15.30
C ASP A 304 34.50 -30.73 16.30
N THR A 305 33.47 -29.94 16.63
CA THR A 305 32.40 -30.40 17.52
C THR A 305 31.59 -31.53 16.89
N CYS A 306 31.18 -31.37 15.62
CA CYS A 306 30.49 -32.44 14.89
C CYS A 306 31.33 -33.72 14.82
N LYS A 307 32.64 -33.60 14.56
CA LYS A 307 33.57 -34.74 14.52
C LYS A 307 33.66 -35.44 15.88
N LYS A 308 33.84 -34.70 16.97
CA LYS A 308 33.89 -35.26 18.34
C LYS A 308 32.58 -35.95 18.72
N GLU A 309 31.46 -35.41 18.26
CA GLU A 309 30.13 -35.94 18.54
C GLU A 309 29.68 -37.03 17.56
N ASN A 310 30.53 -37.47 16.61
CA ASN A 310 30.21 -38.46 15.57
C ASN A 310 29.02 -38.06 14.68
N ILE A 311 28.94 -36.78 14.31
CA ILE A 311 28.05 -36.27 13.27
C ILE A 311 28.85 -36.13 11.97
N ASP A 312 28.47 -36.87 10.94
CA ASP A 312 29.04 -36.78 9.59
C ASP A 312 28.59 -35.47 8.92
N LEU A 313 29.53 -34.52 8.80
CA LEU A 313 29.26 -33.17 8.34
C LEU A 313 29.85 -32.95 6.95
N HIS A 314 29.00 -32.89 5.93
CA HIS A 314 29.41 -32.64 4.55
C HIS A 314 29.33 -31.15 4.22
N ILE A 315 30.41 -30.57 3.69
CA ILE A 315 30.51 -29.11 3.53
C ILE A 315 30.25 -28.71 2.09
N PHE A 316 29.21 -27.89 1.87
CA PHE A 316 28.94 -27.18 0.63
C PHE A 316 29.29 -25.70 0.81
N SER A 317 30.40 -25.26 0.22
CA SER A 317 30.98 -23.92 0.41
C SER A 317 30.89 -22.98 -0.79
N GLU A 318 30.12 -23.37 -1.81
CA GLU A 318 30.03 -22.64 -3.08
C GLU A 318 29.02 -21.47 -3.05
N VAL A 319 28.52 -21.06 -1.88
CA VAL A 319 27.55 -19.96 -1.79
C VAL A 319 28.23 -18.61 -1.95
N LEU A 320 27.66 -17.79 -2.83
CA LEU A 320 28.09 -16.42 -3.12
C LEU A 320 27.06 -15.42 -2.56
N PRO A 321 27.44 -14.13 -2.41
CA PRO A 321 26.47 -13.08 -2.13
C PRO A 321 25.33 -13.05 -3.16
N ASN A 322 24.08 -12.96 -2.69
CA ASN A 322 22.86 -13.03 -3.52
C ASN A 322 22.70 -14.39 -4.23
N PRO A 323 22.42 -15.47 -3.47
CA PRO A 323 22.50 -16.84 -3.97
C PRO A 323 21.64 -17.07 -5.22
N THR A 324 22.19 -17.78 -6.19
CA THR A 324 21.58 -18.03 -7.50
C THR A 324 20.74 -19.32 -7.51
N ILE A 325 19.93 -19.51 -8.56
CA ILE A 325 19.17 -20.74 -8.75
C ILE A 325 20.12 -21.93 -8.94
N SER A 326 21.20 -21.75 -9.72
CA SER A 326 22.22 -22.76 -9.92
C SER A 326 22.85 -23.23 -8.60
N GLN A 327 23.23 -22.32 -7.71
CA GLN A 327 23.81 -22.66 -6.40
C GLN A 327 22.85 -23.48 -5.54
N VAL A 328 21.56 -23.16 -5.59
CA VAL A 328 20.53 -23.91 -4.85
C VAL A 328 20.37 -25.34 -5.37
N GLU A 329 20.38 -25.54 -6.69
CA GLU A 329 20.31 -26.89 -7.26
C GLU A 329 21.59 -27.69 -6.98
N SER A 330 22.78 -27.07 -7.08
CA SER A 330 24.05 -27.72 -6.70
C SER A 330 24.07 -28.14 -5.23
N ALA A 331 23.62 -27.26 -4.32
CA ALA A 331 23.54 -27.58 -2.89
C ALA A 331 22.57 -28.76 -2.64
N LYS A 332 21.45 -28.79 -3.35
CA LYS A 332 20.46 -29.88 -3.25
C LYS A 332 21.02 -31.20 -3.80
N GLU A 333 21.74 -31.18 -4.92
CA GLU A 333 22.42 -32.38 -5.44
C GLU A 333 23.48 -32.88 -4.46
N PHE A 334 24.26 -31.96 -3.88
CA PHE A 334 25.24 -32.28 -2.84
C PHE A 334 24.60 -32.91 -1.60
N TYR A 335 23.46 -32.36 -1.14
CA TYR A 335 22.68 -32.93 -0.04
C TYR A 335 22.23 -34.37 -0.32
N LEU A 336 21.68 -34.62 -1.52
CA LEU A 336 21.18 -35.94 -1.92
C LEU A 336 22.33 -36.95 -2.09
N LYS A 337 23.44 -36.55 -2.72
CA LYS A 337 24.61 -37.40 -2.95
C LYS A 337 25.21 -37.94 -1.64
N ASN A 338 25.20 -37.13 -0.60
CA ASN A 338 25.75 -37.50 0.70
C ASN A 338 24.72 -38.15 1.65
N ASN A 339 23.49 -38.42 1.18
CA ASN A 339 22.41 -38.98 2.01
C ASN A 339 22.18 -38.23 3.34
N ALA A 340 22.40 -36.91 3.33
CA ALA A 340 22.26 -36.09 4.51
C ALA A 340 20.80 -36.03 4.98
N SER A 341 20.59 -35.86 6.28
CA SER A 341 19.25 -35.82 6.90
C SER A 341 18.97 -34.51 7.64
N ALA A 342 19.96 -33.63 7.77
CA ALA A 342 19.82 -32.28 8.30
C ALA A 342 20.58 -31.23 7.47
N ILE A 343 20.15 -29.98 7.63
CA ILE A 343 20.73 -28.80 7.01
C ILE A 343 21.27 -27.91 8.13
N ILE A 344 22.54 -27.54 8.06
CA ILE A 344 23.17 -26.53 8.92
C ILE A 344 23.59 -25.39 7.99
N ALA A 345 23.17 -24.16 8.28
CA ALA A 345 23.63 -22.98 7.55
C ALA A 345 24.53 -22.15 8.46
N LEU A 346 25.73 -21.84 8.00
CA LEU A 346 26.68 -20.96 8.67
C LEU A 346 27.04 -19.82 7.73
N GLY A 347 26.69 -18.58 8.08
CA GLY A 347 26.98 -17.43 7.24
C GLY A 347 25.99 -16.28 7.42
N GLY A 348 26.08 -15.27 6.55
CA GLY A 348 25.09 -14.21 6.46
C GLY A 348 23.79 -14.67 5.79
N GLY A 349 22.91 -13.72 5.47
CA GLY A 349 21.62 -14.00 4.81
C GLY A 349 21.74 -14.84 3.54
N SER A 350 22.79 -14.65 2.73
CA SER A 350 23.01 -15.42 1.50
C SER A 350 23.13 -16.94 1.74
N ALA A 351 23.92 -17.36 2.73
CA ALA A 351 24.10 -18.79 3.06
C ALA A 351 22.80 -19.39 3.61
N ILE A 352 22.12 -18.66 4.49
CA ILE A 352 20.86 -19.09 5.10
C ILE A 352 19.75 -19.18 4.06
N ASP A 353 19.65 -18.23 3.14
CA ASP A 353 18.63 -18.21 2.08
C ASP A 353 18.87 -19.31 1.04
N CYS A 354 20.14 -19.57 0.69
CA CYS A 354 20.50 -20.72 -0.14
C CYS A 354 20.08 -22.04 0.53
N ALA A 355 20.38 -22.21 1.83
CA ALA A 355 19.99 -23.39 2.60
C ALA A 355 18.46 -23.56 2.72
N LYS A 356 17.72 -22.46 2.89
CA LYS A 356 16.25 -22.46 2.86
C LYS A 356 15.70 -22.95 1.53
N ALA A 357 16.19 -22.39 0.43
CA ALA A 357 15.75 -22.75 -0.91
C ALA A 357 16.15 -24.19 -1.28
N MET A 358 17.34 -24.63 -0.87
CA MET A 358 17.78 -26.02 -0.96
C MET A 358 16.81 -26.95 -0.22
N GLY A 359 16.48 -26.63 1.04
CA GLY A 359 15.49 -27.35 1.84
C GLY A 359 14.13 -27.44 1.15
N ALA A 360 13.66 -26.33 0.56
CA ALA A 360 12.42 -26.30 -0.22
C ALA A 360 12.46 -27.25 -1.43
N ARG A 361 13.60 -27.34 -2.12
CA ARG A 361 13.80 -28.23 -3.27
C ARG A 361 13.89 -29.69 -2.90
N ILE A 362 14.53 -30.00 -1.78
CA ILE A 362 14.56 -31.36 -1.20
C ILE A 362 13.13 -31.86 -0.96
N VAL A 363 12.26 -31.02 -0.37
CA VAL A 363 10.89 -31.47 -0.03
C VAL A 363 9.91 -31.41 -1.20
N LYS A 364 10.20 -30.60 -2.22
CA LYS A 364 9.41 -30.46 -3.47
C LYS A 364 10.27 -30.74 -4.72
N PRO A 365 10.78 -31.97 -4.90
CA PRO A 365 11.79 -32.28 -5.94
C PRO A 365 11.33 -31.99 -7.37
N LYS A 366 10.03 -32.17 -7.67
CA LYS A 366 9.43 -31.95 -9.00
C LYS A 366 9.13 -30.47 -9.35
N LYS A 367 9.37 -29.53 -8.43
CA LYS A 367 9.03 -28.12 -8.62
C LYS A 367 10.29 -27.28 -8.71
N SER A 368 10.48 -26.55 -9.80
CA SER A 368 11.63 -25.65 -9.94
C SER A 368 11.55 -24.47 -8.95
N ILE A 369 12.70 -23.90 -8.65
CA ILE A 369 12.83 -22.71 -7.78
C ILE A 369 12.00 -21.54 -8.30
N GLN A 370 11.97 -21.28 -9.61
CA GLN A 370 11.16 -20.20 -10.20
C GLN A 370 9.67 -20.38 -9.89
N LYS A 371 9.16 -21.62 -9.91
CA LYS A 371 7.75 -21.93 -9.57
C LYS A 371 7.46 -21.79 -8.07
N MET A 372 8.48 -21.61 -7.23
CA MET A 372 8.34 -21.33 -5.80
C MET A 372 8.26 -19.84 -5.46
N LYS A 373 8.49 -18.94 -6.43
CA LYS A 373 8.36 -17.48 -6.26
C LYS A 373 7.02 -17.09 -5.61
N GLY A 374 7.07 -16.16 -4.66
CA GLY A 374 5.89 -15.59 -4.00
C GLY A 374 5.47 -16.34 -2.74
N LEU A 375 4.16 -16.38 -2.48
CA LEU A 375 3.59 -16.79 -1.19
C LEU A 375 3.16 -18.27 -1.17
N LEU A 376 3.56 -18.97 -0.11
CA LEU A 376 3.08 -20.30 0.29
C LEU A 376 3.15 -21.33 -0.84
N LYS A 377 4.32 -21.48 -1.48
CA LYS A 377 4.52 -22.40 -2.61
C LYS A 377 5.25 -23.69 -2.24
N VAL A 378 5.74 -23.82 -1.00
CA VAL A 378 6.46 -24.98 -0.46
C VAL A 378 5.51 -25.82 0.39
N ARG A 379 4.90 -25.26 1.46
CA ARG A 379 3.90 -25.89 2.34
C ARG A 379 4.25 -27.32 2.76
N LYS A 380 5.52 -27.58 3.02
CA LYS A 380 6.01 -28.90 3.46
C LYS A 380 7.20 -28.69 4.37
N ARG A 381 7.16 -29.36 5.52
CA ARG A 381 8.20 -29.28 6.55
C ARG A 381 9.56 -29.64 5.95
N LEU A 382 10.52 -28.73 6.08
CA LEU A 382 11.92 -28.94 5.70
C LEU A 382 12.58 -30.00 6.60
N PRO A 383 13.69 -30.63 6.15
CA PRO A 383 14.58 -31.37 7.04
C PRO A 383 14.96 -30.54 8.28
N THR A 384 15.48 -31.19 9.32
CA THR A 384 15.99 -30.46 10.50
C THR A 384 16.96 -29.39 10.03
N PHE A 385 16.66 -28.14 10.36
CA PHE A 385 17.32 -26.98 9.80
C PHE A 385 17.75 -26.05 10.92
N ILE A 386 19.06 -25.83 11.00
CA ILE A 386 19.74 -25.07 12.03
C ILE A 386 20.49 -23.92 11.35
N ALA A 387 20.25 -22.69 11.78
CA ALA A 387 20.87 -21.50 11.20
C ALA A 387 21.81 -20.80 12.20
N ILE A 388 23.01 -20.46 11.75
CA ILE A 388 24.07 -19.87 12.55
C ILE A 388 24.51 -18.58 11.84
N PRO A 389 23.89 -17.42 12.16
CA PRO A 389 24.19 -16.17 11.49
C PRO A 389 25.60 -15.65 11.83
N THR A 390 26.36 -15.27 10.80
CA THR A 390 27.68 -14.62 10.96
C THR A 390 27.60 -13.09 10.83
N THR A 391 26.39 -12.54 10.66
CA THR A 391 26.12 -11.10 10.54
C THR A 391 24.91 -10.71 11.39
N ALA A 392 24.98 -9.57 12.07
CA ALA A 392 23.87 -9.02 12.85
C ALA A 392 23.08 -7.99 12.01
N GLY A 393 22.23 -8.47 11.08
CA GLY A 393 21.44 -7.59 10.22
C GLY A 393 20.15 -8.20 9.69
N THR A 394 20.27 -9.22 8.83
CA THR A 394 19.13 -9.76 8.06
C THR A 394 18.05 -10.45 8.91
N GLY A 395 18.44 -10.98 10.08
CA GLY A 395 17.59 -11.84 10.89
C GLY A 395 17.11 -13.12 10.17
N SER A 396 17.74 -13.51 9.04
CA SER A 396 17.27 -14.59 8.17
C SER A 396 17.12 -15.92 8.92
N GLU A 397 17.88 -16.13 9.99
CA GLU A 397 17.74 -17.26 10.91
C GLU A 397 16.36 -17.37 11.58
N THR A 398 15.51 -16.34 11.48
CA THR A 398 14.15 -16.28 12.05
C THR A 398 13.03 -16.14 11.02
N THR A 399 13.37 -15.86 9.76
CA THR A 399 12.38 -15.39 8.78
C THR A 399 11.86 -16.51 7.88
N LEU A 400 10.63 -16.34 7.40
CA LEU A 400 10.01 -17.21 6.39
C LEU A 400 10.43 -16.92 4.95
N ALA A 401 11.23 -15.87 4.75
CA ALA A 401 11.66 -15.42 3.43
C ALA A 401 13.00 -16.04 3.06
N ALA A 402 13.19 -16.35 1.78
CA ALA A 402 14.47 -16.59 1.15
C ALA A 402 14.53 -15.82 -0.16
N VAL A 403 15.56 -15.01 -0.37
CA VAL A 403 15.74 -14.20 -1.59
C VAL A 403 16.75 -14.87 -2.50
N ILE A 404 16.30 -15.27 -3.69
CA ILE A 404 17.11 -15.97 -4.69
C ILE A 404 17.23 -15.12 -5.95
N THR A 405 18.40 -15.13 -6.57
CA THR A 405 18.69 -14.47 -7.84
C THR A 405 18.41 -15.44 -8.98
N ASP A 406 17.56 -15.05 -9.94
CA ASP A 406 17.51 -15.70 -11.26
C ASP A 406 18.59 -15.09 -12.15
N GLU A 407 19.72 -15.79 -12.27
CA GLU A 407 20.89 -15.37 -13.05
C GLU A 407 20.60 -15.23 -14.55
N LYS A 408 19.57 -15.90 -15.08
CA LYS A 408 19.19 -15.78 -16.50
C LYS A 408 18.32 -14.56 -16.74
N ALA A 409 17.45 -14.24 -15.78
CA ALA A 409 16.55 -13.09 -15.86
C ALA A 409 17.12 -11.80 -15.24
N ASN A 410 18.31 -11.85 -14.64
CA ASN A 410 18.93 -10.77 -13.86
C ASN A 410 17.97 -10.16 -12.83
N PHE A 411 17.20 -11.00 -12.15
CA PHE A 411 16.14 -10.57 -11.25
C PHE A 411 16.15 -11.35 -9.93
N LYS A 412 16.09 -10.63 -8.81
CA LYS A 412 15.94 -11.23 -7.47
C LYS A 412 14.48 -11.40 -7.13
N PHE A 413 14.11 -12.54 -6.53
CA PHE A 413 12.75 -12.77 -6.09
C PHE A 413 12.69 -13.47 -4.73
N PRO A 414 11.69 -13.14 -3.91
CA PRO A 414 11.49 -13.81 -2.64
C PRO A 414 10.63 -15.07 -2.79
N ILE A 415 10.99 -16.10 -2.02
CA ILE A 415 10.16 -17.26 -1.68
C ILE A 415 9.72 -17.05 -0.23
N ASN A 416 8.41 -16.99 0.01
CA ASN A 416 7.84 -16.73 1.33
C ASN A 416 6.98 -17.93 1.76
N ASP A 417 7.46 -18.72 2.72
CA ASP A 417 6.73 -19.88 3.22
C ASP A 417 7.11 -20.19 4.68
N PHE A 418 6.12 -20.45 5.53
CA PHE A 418 6.37 -20.77 6.95
C PHE A 418 7.31 -21.97 7.15
N SER A 419 7.37 -22.86 6.16
CA SER A 419 8.27 -24.01 6.17
C SER A 419 9.75 -23.59 6.18
N LEU A 420 10.08 -22.38 5.69
CA LEU A 420 11.46 -21.88 5.54
C LEU A 420 12.05 -21.32 6.82
N ILE A 421 11.23 -20.96 7.82
CA ILE A 421 11.75 -20.46 9.10
C ILE A 421 12.63 -21.56 9.70
N PRO A 422 13.89 -21.34 10.11
CA PRO A 422 14.70 -22.40 10.73
C PRO A 422 14.03 -23.03 11.96
N HIS A 423 14.36 -24.30 12.23
CA HIS A 423 13.86 -24.99 13.42
C HIS A 423 14.61 -24.54 14.68
N TYR A 424 15.91 -24.31 14.52
CA TYR A 424 16.84 -23.90 15.56
C TYR A 424 17.75 -22.79 15.05
N ALA A 425 18.26 -21.97 15.95
CA ALA A 425 19.30 -21.00 15.64
C ALA A 425 20.36 -20.93 16.76
N ILE A 426 21.61 -20.62 16.40
CA ILE A 426 22.71 -20.42 17.36
C ILE A 426 23.26 -19.01 17.14
N LEU A 427 23.17 -18.15 18.16
CA LEU A 427 23.66 -16.78 18.09
C LEU A 427 25.09 -16.67 18.63
N ASP A 428 26.06 -17.16 17.86
CA ASP A 428 27.47 -17.11 18.24
C ASP A 428 28.12 -15.76 17.86
N TYR A 429 28.28 -14.89 18.87
CA TYR A 429 28.88 -13.58 18.68
C TYR A 429 30.34 -13.64 18.23
N LYS A 430 31.08 -14.73 18.49
CA LYS A 430 32.50 -14.84 18.11
C LYS A 430 32.67 -14.74 16.60
N LEU A 431 31.69 -15.25 15.85
CA LEU A 431 31.64 -15.21 14.39
C LEU A 431 31.52 -13.79 13.82
N THR A 432 31.18 -12.81 14.66
CA THR A 432 30.97 -11.42 14.26
C THR A 432 32.13 -10.48 14.64
N LEU A 433 33.10 -10.96 15.45
CA LEU A 433 34.20 -10.15 16.01
C LEU A 433 35.18 -9.61 14.96
N ASN A 434 35.24 -10.24 13.78
CA ASN A 434 36.13 -9.88 12.68
C ASN A 434 35.41 -9.23 11.49
N LEU A 435 34.11 -8.92 11.62
CA LEU A 435 33.39 -8.27 10.53
C LEU A 435 34.02 -6.91 10.22
N PRO A 436 34.24 -6.59 8.92
CA PRO A 436 34.65 -5.26 8.52
C PRO A 436 33.73 -4.18 9.09
N LYS A 437 34.30 -3.02 9.45
CA LYS A 437 33.55 -1.90 10.05
C LYS A 437 32.35 -1.48 9.19
N GLY A 438 32.55 -1.33 7.88
CA GLY A 438 31.47 -0.99 6.94
C GLY A 438 30.35 -2.04 6.89
N LEU A 439 30.69 -3.33 6.98
CA LEU A 439 29.70 -4.39 7.02
C LEU A 439 28.93 -4.40 8.36
N THR A 440 29.63 -4.17 9.49
CA THR A 440 29.00 -4.00 10.81
C THR A 440 28.01 -2.84 10.80
N ALA A 441 28.41 -1.69 10.27
CA ALA A 441 27.56 -0.49 10.18
C ALA A 441 26.30 -0.74 9.33
N THR A 442 26.48 -1.22 8.10
CA THR A 442 25.36 -1.39 7.15
C THR A 442 24.40 -2.52 7.57
N THR A 443 24.91 -3.62 8.13
CA THR A 443 24.04 -4.70 8.63
C THR A 443 23.33 -4.30 9.94
N GLY A 444 23.97 -3.56 10.84
CA GLY A 444 23.29 -3.05 12.02
C GLY A 444 22.19 -2.04 11.69
N MET A 445 22.42 -1.17 10.70
CA MET A 445 21.39 -0.25 10.21
C MET A 445 20.25 -0.97 9.49
N ASP A 446 20.53 -2.10 8.85
CA ASP A 446 19.51 -2.99 8.29
C ASP A 446 18.60 -3.56 9.39
N ALA A 447 19.18 -4.11 10.47
CA ALA A 447 18.42 -4.56 11.64
C ALA A 447 17.59 -3.43 12.28
N LEU A 448 18.13 -2.20 12.33
CA LEU A 448 17.39 -1.06 12.85
C LEU A 448 16.19 -0.72 11.96
N THR A 449 16.39 -0.76 10.64
CA THR A 449 15.34 -0.55 9.64
C THR A 449 14.25 -1.59 9.79
N HIS A 450 14.61 -2.88 9.92
CA HIS A 450 13.66 -3.97 10.20
C HIS A 450 12.80 -3.68 11.43
N ALA A 451 13.45 -3.34 12.56
CA ALA A 451 12.76 -3.08 13.81
C ALA A 451 11.80 -1.88 13.70
N ILE A 452 12.25 -0.79 13.08
CA ILE A 452 11.47 0.44 12.92
C ILE A 452 10.30 0.23 11.95
N GLU A 453 10.52 -0.34 10.77
CA GLU A 453 9.45 -0.54 9.78
C GLU A 453 8.36 -1.48 10.31
N ALA A 454 8.77 -2.57 10.97
CA ALA A 454 7.84 -3.47 11.66
C ALA A 454 7.03 -2.74 12.73
N TYR A 455 7.64 -1.80 13.48
CA TYR A 455 6.98 -1.06 14.56
C TYR A 455 5.99 0.00 14.06
N ILE A 456 6.41 0.80 13.07
CA ILE A 456 5.60 1.90 12.54
C ILE A 456 4.47 1.39 11.63
N GLY A 457 4.59 0.17 11.11
CA GLY A 457 3.57 -0.52 10.33
C GLY A 457 2.22 -0.72 11.02
N ARG A 458 1.17 -0.95 10.23
CA ARG A 458 -0.23 -1.09 10.66
C ARG A 458 -0.62 -2.52 11.03
N SER A 459 0.20 -3.52 10.70
CA SER A 459 -0.07 -4.94 10.99
C SER A 459 0.70 -5.47 12.19
N THR A 460 0.82 -4.65 13.24
CA THR A 460 1.54 -5.01 14.46
C THR A 460 0.68 -5.76 15.48
N THR A 461 1.32 -6.65 16.23
CA THR A 461 0.76 -7.33 17.41
C THR A 461 1.50 -6.86 18.68
N LYS A 462 1.04 -7.26 19.87
CA LYS A 462 1.77 -6.99 21.12
C LYS A 462 3.18 -7.60 21.08
N TYR A 463 3.30 -8.83 20.59
CA TYR A 463 4.56 -9.54 20.46
C TYR A 463 5.52 -8.81 19.52
N THR A 464 5.08 -8.45 18.30
CA THR A 464 5.98 -7.83 17.33
C THR A 464 6.41 -6.42 17.74
N ARG A 465 5.54 -5.67 18.44
CA ARG A 465 5.92 -4.39 19.05
C ARG A 465 7.00 -4.54 20.11
N ARG A 466 6.85 -5.50 21.03
CA ARG A 466 7.85 -5.77 22.06
C ARG A 466 9.19 -6.15 21.43
N MET A 467 9.19 -7.04 20.43
CA MET A 467 10.41 -7.43 19.73
C MET A 467 11.07 -6.25 19.00
N SER A 468 10.30 -5.39 18.33
CA SER A 468 10.83 -4.16 17.73
C SER A 468 11.39 -3.18 18.77
N GLU A 469 10.70 -2.98 19.90
CA GLU A 469 11.14 -2.07 20.97
C GLU A 469 12.47 -2.55 21.59
N GLU A 470 12.57 -3.83 21.92
CA GLU A 470 13.79 -4.44 22.44
C GLU A 470 14.94 -4.42 21.41
N ALA A 471 14.65 -4.73 20.15
CA ALA A 471 15.65 -4.69 19.08
C ALA A 471 16.18 -3.27 18.85
N SER A 472 15.30 -2.27 18.72
CA SER A 472 15.71 -0.87 18.53
C SER A 472 16.54 -0.37 19.70
N LYS A 473 16.16 -0.71 20.94
CA LYS A 473 16.95 -0.33 22.13
C LYS A 473 18.36 -0.93 22.08
N LEU A 474 18.47 -2.24 21.88
CA LEU A 474 19.77 -2.93 21.80
C LEU A 474 20.64 -2.35 20.68
N ILE A 475 20.07 -2.05 19.52
CA ILE A 475 20.83 -1.48 18.39
C ILE A 475 21.32 -0.07 18.72
N VAL A 476 20.47 0.77 19.27
CA VAL A 476 20.83 2.14 19.67
C VAL A 476 21.97 2.14 20.70
N GLU A 477 21.94 1.20 21.64
CA GLU A 477 22.93 1.08 22.71
C GLU A 477 24.26 0.44 22.26
N ASN A 478 24.27 -0.39 21.20
CA ASN A 478 25.42 -1.27 20.92
C ASN A 478 26.02 -1.16 19.50
N LEU A 479 25.30 -0.62 18.50
CA LEU A 479 25.79 -0.63 17.11
C LEU A 479 27.06 0.21 16.95
N TYR A 480 27.06 1.43 17.49
CA TYR A 480 28.22 2.30 17.38
C TYR A 480 29.43 1.74 18.14
N GLU A 481 29.21 1.10 19.29
CA GLU A 481 30.26 0.39 20.04
C GLU A 481 30.84 -0.78 19.23
N CYS A 482 30.01 -1.56 18.53
CA CYS A 482 30.51 -2.60 17.62
C CYS A 482 31.35 -2.04 16.47
N TYR A 483 31.07 -0.81 16.03
CA TYR A 483 31.79 -0.14 14.95
C TYR A 483 33.15 0.42 15.42
N THR A 484 33.19 1.07 16.59
CA THR A 484 34.41 1.68 17.14
C THR A 484 35.29 0.66 17.83
N ASN A 485 34.70 -0.28 18.58
CA ASN A 485 35.35 -1.32 19.35
C ASN A 485 34.88 -2.73 18.91
N PRO A 486 35.37 -3.23 17.76
CA PRO A 486 34.84 -4.44 17.12
C PRO A 486 34.96 -5.73 17.94
N LYS A 487 35.81 -5.73 18.97
CA LYS A 487 36.06 -6.86 19.87
C LYS A 487 35.20 -6.87 21.13
N ASN A 488 34.34 -5.86 21.32
CA ASN A 488 33.43 -5.83 22.46
C ASN A 488 32.42 -6.99 22.37
N ALA A 489 32.66 -8.03 23.17
CA ALA A 489 31.86 -9.26 23.16
C ALA A 489 30.39 -8.99 23.49
N GLU A 490 30.13 -8.13 24.47
CA GLU A 490 28.77 -7.82 24.92
C GLU A 490 28.00 -7.05 23.85
N ALA A 491 28.62 -6.05 23.24
CA ALA A 491 28.01 -5.30 22.15
C ALA A 491 27.66 -6.21 20.95
N ARG A 492 28.56 -7.16 20.61
CA ARG A 492 28.33 -8.13 19.52
C ARG A 492 27.19 -9.11 19.84
N LYS A 493 27.12 -9.62 21.07
CA LYS A 493 25.99 -10.45 21.55
C LYS A 493 24.67 -9.69 21.43
N ASN A 494 24.64 -8.46 21.92
CA ASN A 494 23.47 -7.60 21.89
C ASN A 494 23.01 -7.29 20.46
N MET A 495 23.95 -7.04 19.54
CA MET A 495 23.62 -6.83 18.13
C MET A 495 23.04 -8.08 17.46
N LEU A 496 23.59 -9.28 17.71
CA LEU A 496 23.00 -10.53 17.20
C LEU A 496 21.59 -10.76 17.74
N LEU A 497 21.41 -10.59 19.06
CA LEU A 497 20.10 -10.70 19.69
C LEU A 497 19.11 -9.67 19.13
N ALA A 498 19.56 -8.45 18.86
CA ALA A 498 18.72 -7.42 18.27
C ALA A 498 18.30 -7.74 16.84
N SER A 499 19.22 -8.23 16.01
CA SER A 499 18.93 -8.73 14.66
C SER A 499 17.90 -9.86 14.69
N PHE A 500 18.07 -10.83 15.61
CA PHE A 500 17.13 -11.93 15.81
C PHE A 500 15.72 -11.45 16.20
N LYS A 501 15.63 -10.49 17.14
CA LYS A 501 14.36 -9.88 17.57
C LYS A 501 13.72 -9.07 16.46
N ALA A 502 14.49 -8.27 15.72
CA ALA A 502 14.01 -7.53 14.56
C ALA A 502 13.44 -8.48 13.50
N GLY A 503 14.16 -9.57 13.20
CA GLY A 503 13.73 -10.68 12.35
C GLY A 503 12.37 -11.26 12.75
N ASN A 504 12.22 -11.60 14.02
CA ASN A 504 10.96 -12.08 14.58
C ASN A 504 9.81 -11.08 14.47
N ALA A 505 10.09 -9.78 14.53
CA ALA A 505 9.11 -8.72 14.39
C ALA A 505 8.65 -8.54 12.93
N PHE A 506 9.59 -8.36 12.00
CA PHE A 506 9.27 -8.01 10.61
C PHE A 506 8.78 -9.21 9.81
N THR A 507 9.21 -10.44 10.12
CA THR A 507 8.68 -11.62 9.42
C THR A 507 7.16 -11.76 9.61
N ARG A 508 6.63 -11.25 10.73
CA ARG A 508 5.20 -11.22 11.07
C ARG A 508 4.50 -9.91 10.70
N SER A 509 5.17 -8.77 10.87
CA SER A 509 4.55 -7.44 10.68
C SER A 509 4.84 -6.80 9.32
N TYR A 510 5.62 -7.50 8.48
CA TYR A 510 6.21 -7.01 7.23
C TYR A 510 7.18 -5.84 7.44
N VAL A 511 7.79 -5.43 6.33
CA VAL A 511 8.61 -4.22 6.18
C VAL A 511 7.79 -3.11 5.50
N GLY A 512 8.43 -2.05 5.02
CA GLY A 512 7.78 -0.92 4.36
C GLY A 512 8.53 -0.38 3.15
N TYR A 513 8.34 0.91 2.87
CA TYR A 513 8.90 1.56 1.68
C TYR A 513 10.43 1.69 1.73
N VAL A 514 11.07 1.63 2.89
CA VAL A 514 12.55 1.63 2.94
C VAL A 514 13.06 0.41 2.19
N HIS A 515 12.53 -0.78 2.53
CA HIS A 515 12.87 -2.03 1.84
C HIS A 515 12.43 -2.05 0.38
N ALA A 516 11.21 -1.60 0.06
CA ALA A 516 10.72 -1.60 -1.33
C ALA A 516 11.64 -0.78 -2.26
N ILE A 517 12.12 0.38 -1.78
CA ILE A 517 13.05 1.24 -2.52
C ILE A 517 14.46 0.61 -2.55
N ALA A 518 14.93 0.06 -1.43
CA ALA A 518 16.23 -0.60 -1.36
C ALA A 518 16.32 -1.81 -2.30
N HIS A 519 15.27 -2.63 -2.40
CA HIS A 519 15.22 -3.78 -3.30
C HIS A 519 15.27 -3.36 -4.77
N SER A 520 14.56 -2.31 -5.17
CA SER A 520 14.63 -1.83 -6.55
C SER A 520 16.05 -1.34 -6.90
N LEU A 521 16.71 -0.62 -5.98
CA LEU A 521 18.08 -0.13 -6.18
C LEU A 521 19.10 -1.28 -6.20
N GLY A 522 18.95 -2.25 -5.31
CA GLY A 522 19.82 -3.43 -5.28
C GLY A 522 19.62 -4.36 -6.48
N GLY A 523 18.44 -4.34 -7.10
CA GLY A 523 18.16 -5.02 -8.36
C GLY A 523 18.79 -4.33 -9.57
N GLN A 524 18.65 -3.00 -9.67
CA GLN A 524 19.12 -2.22 -10.83
C GLN A 524 20.63 -1.92 -10.80
N TYR A 525 21.18 -1.57 -9.63
CA TYR A 525 22.54 -1.04 -9.50
C TYR A 525 23.44 -1.89 -8.59
N HIS A 526 22.97 -3.04 -8.13
CA HIS A 526 23.70 -3.92 -7.21
C HIS A 526 24.15 -3.23 -5.90
N VAL A 527 23.48 -2.15 -5.49
CA VAL A 527 23.73 -1.48 -4.21
C VAL A 527 23.53 -2.49 -3.07
N ALA A 528 24.48 -2.53 -2.15
CA ALA A 528 24.42 -3.40 -0.98
C ALA A 528 23.16 -3.10 -0.14
N HIS A 529 22.41 -4.14 0.22
CA HIS A 529 21.09 -4.03 0.85
C HIS A 529 21.06 -3.15 2.12
N GLY A 530 21.92 -3.47 3.09
CA GLY A 530 22.00 -2.71 4.33
C GLY A 530 22.45 -1.26 4.14
N LEU A 531 23.30 -0.99 3.14
CA LEU A 531 23.69 0.37 2.77
C LEU A 531 22.51 1.15 2.22
N ALA A 532 21.73 0.54 1.32
CA ALA A 532 20.54 1.17 0.77
C ALA A 532 19.53 1.50 1.89
N ASN A 533 19.22 0.53 2.75
CA ASN A 533 18.32 0.72 3.89
C ASN A 533 18.81 1.83 4.83
N ALA A 534 20.10 1.85 5.17
CA ALA A 534 20.69 2.87 6.04
C ALA A 534 20.49 4.29 5.51
N LYS A 535 20.72 4.50 4.20
CA LYS A 535 20.59 5.81 3.56
C LYS A 535 19.13 6.26 3.39
N ILE A 536 18.24 5.32 3.07
CA ILE A 536 16.82 5.61 2.78
C ILE A 536 16.01 5.86 4.07
N LEU A 537 16.32 5.12 5.14
CA LEU A 537 15.57 5.15 6.41
C LEU A 537 15.28 6.57 6.93
N PRO A 538 16.28 7.44 7.19
CA PRO A 538 16.02 8.77 7.74
C PRO A 538 15.14 9.62 6.82
N VAL A 539 15.38 9.57 5.50
CA VAL A 539 14.62 10.31 4.49
C VAL A 539 13.16 9.87 4.47
N MET A 540 12.90 8.56 4.54
CA MET A 540 11.54 8.02 4.56
C MET A 540 10.77 8.37 5.84
N LEU A 541 11.44 8.35 7.00
CA LEU A 541 10.81 8.75 8.27
C LEU A 541 10.36 10.22 8.24
N GLU A 542 11.15 11.10 7.63
CA GLU A 542 10.77 12.51 7.41
C GLU A 542 9.58 12.64 6.46
N ILE A 543 9.59 11.90 5.34
CA ILE A 543 8.50 11.90 4.35
C ILE A 543 7.17 11.37 4.93
N TYR A 544 7.23 10.43 5.88
CA TYR A 544 6.03 9.97 6.59
C TYR A 544 5.43 11.05 7.50
N GLY A 545 6.25 11.94 8.05
CA GLY A 545 5.84 13.08 8.87
C GLY A 545 4.93 12.68 10.03
N GLU A 546 3.81 13.40 10.20
CA GLU A 546 2.85 13.19 11.30
C GLU A 546 2.37 11.75 11.47
N LYS A 547 2.40 10.92 10.40
CA LYS A 547 1.95 9.53 10.45
C LYS A 547 2.83 8.64 11.32
N VAL A 548 4.07 9.04 11.61
CA VAL A 548 4.99 8.28 12.46
C VAL A 548 5.27 8.93 13.80
N TYR A 549 4.96 10.22 14.03
CA TYR A 549 5.31 10.96 15.25
C TYR A 549 4.98 10.19 16.54
N LYS A 550 3.73 9.71 16.68
CA LYS A 550 3.32 8.97 17.90
C LYS A 550 4.13 7.69 18.13
N LYS A 551 4.39 6.92 17.06
CA LYS A 551 5.08 5.63 17.19
C LYS A 551 6.58 5.83 17.35
N LEU A 552 7.20 6.59 16.46
CA LEU A 552 8.64 6.83 16.52
C LEU A 552 9.02 7.66 17.76
N GLY A 553 8.19 8.61 18.19
CA GLY A 553 8.38 9.33 19.45
C GLY A 553 8.33 8.42 20.68
N LYS A 554 7.44 7.41 20.72
CA LYS A 554 7.45 6.39 21.78
C LYS A 554 8.74 5.57 21.73
N LEU A 555 9.16 5.16 20.55
CA LEU A 555 10.39 4.39 20.37
C LEU A 555 11.63 5.20 20.81
N ALA A 556 11.65 6.52 20.58
CA ALA A 556 12.72 7.41 21.02
C ALA A 556 12.88 7.42 22.53
N LYS A 557 11.77 7.47 23.26
CA LYS A 557 11.74 7.42 24.73
C LYS A 557 12.23 6.07 25.24
N ILE A 558 11.76 4.97 24.64
CA ILE A 558 12.22 3.61 24.97
C ILE A 558 13.74 3.45 24.77
N CYS A 559 14.26 4.03 23.68
CA CYS A 559 15.69 4.05 23.36
C CYS A 559 16.47 5.12 24.15
N LYS A 560 15.83 5.86 25.08
CA LYS A 560 16.43 6.95 25.87
C LYS A 560 17.07 8.06 25.03
N LEU A 561 16.54 8.31 23.83
CA LEU A 561 16.94 9.40 22.94
C LEU A 561 16.14 10.69 23.18
N ALA A 562 15.04 10.60 23.93
CA ALA A 562 14.13 11.68 24.24
C ALA A 562 13.54 11.50 25.65
N ASP A 563 13.20 12.61 26.31
CA ASP A 563 12.64 12.57 27.67
C ASP A 563 11.14 12.19 27.63
N GLU A 564 10.63 11.63 28.73
CA GLU A 564 9.23 11.19 28.81
C GLU A 564 8.22 12.34 28.62
N ASN A 565 8.59 13.56 29.01
CA ASN A 565 7.74 14.75 28.93
C ASN A 565 7.74 15.41 27.54
N GLU A 566 8.64 15.00 26.64
CA GLU A 566 8.70 15.60 25.31
C GLU A 566 7.51 15.18 24.44
N THR A 567 7.07 16.09 23.58
CA THR A 567 6.00 15.80 22.63
C THR A 567 6.43 14.71 21.64
N ASN A 568 5.46 13.95 21.13
CA ASN A 568 5.72 12.89 20.15
C ASN A 568 6.46 13.40 18.89
N LYS A 569 6.21 14.64 18.48
CA LYS A 569 6.89 15.26 17.34
C LYS A 569 8.37 15.49 17.63
N VAL A 570 8.69 16.16 18.74
CA VAL A 570 10.08 16.45 19.15
C VAL A 570 10.86 15.15 19.38
N ALA A 571 10.28 14.19 20.10
CA ALA A 571 10.90 12.88 20.32
C ALA A 571 11.17 12.12 19.01
N CYS A 572 10.23 12.19 18.05
CA CYS A 572 10.41 11.62 16.71
C CYS A 572 11.55 12.29 15.94
N GLU A 573 11.63 13.62 15.97
CA GLU A 573 12.70 14.39 15.33
C GLU A 573 14.07 14.05 15.93
N LYS A 574 14.17 13.89 17.25
CA LYS A 574 15.40 13.41 17.93
C LYS A 574 15.83 12.02 17.48
N PHE A 575 14.89 11.08 17.29
CA PHE A 575 15.21 9.75 16.75
C PHE A 575 15.79 9.84 15.34
N ILE A 576 15.15 10.62 14.45
CA ILE A 576 15.61 10.78 13.06
C ILE A 576 17.00 11.43 13.05
N ALA A 577 17.23 12.46 13.87
CA ALA A 577 18.53 13.10 14.02
C ALA A 577 19.60 12.12 14.53
N TYR A 578 19.27 11.26 15.50
CA TYR A 578 20.16 10.19 15.95
C TYR A 578 20.55 9.25 14.80
N ILE A 579 19.59 8.79 13.98
CA ILE A 579 19.86 7.93 12.83
C ILE A 579 20.82 8.61 11.84
N LYS A 580 20.57 9.88 11.51
CA LYS A 580 21.44 10.66 10.59
C LYS A 580 22.86 10.81 11.15
N ASN A 581 22.98 11.15 12.43
CA ASN A 581 24.28 11.28 13.10
C ASN A 581 25.02 9.94 13.19
N LEU A 582 24.30 8.85 13.47
CA LEU A 582 24.86 7.50 13.53
C LEU A 582 25.41 7.08 12.15
N ASN A 583 24.65 7.30 11.08
CA ASN A 583 25.10 7.06 9.70
C ASN A 583 26.37 7.86 9.40
N LYS A 584 26.37 9.17 9.68
CA LYS A 584 27.53 10.05 9.47
C LYS A 584 28.77 9.56 10.23
N ASN A 585 28.61 9.20 11.51
CA ASN A 585 29.72 8.73 12.36
C ASN A 585 30.27 7.37 11.91
N MET A 586 29.46 6.56 11.22
CA MET A 586 29.88 5.29 10.63
C MET A 586 30.31 5.40 9.16
N GLY A 587 30.44 6.61 8.62
CA GLY A 587 30.89 6.85 7.24
C GLY A 587 29.87 6.50 6.15
N ILE A 588 28.58 6.47 6.49
CA ILE A 588 27.50 6.23 5.52
C ILE A 588 27.05 7.58 4.96
N GLU A 589 27.45 7.87 3.72
CA GLU A 589 27.09 9.10 3.00
C GLU A 589 25.58 9.17 2.69
N GLU A 590 25.04 10.38 2.56
CA GLU A 590 23.65 10.60 2.15
C GLU A 590 23.46 10.40 0.63
N GLY A 591 22.27 9.94 0.25
CA GLY A 591 21.88 9.78 -1.15
C GLY A 591 22.66 8.75 -1.97
N PHE A 592 22.33 8.65 -3.24
CA PHE A 592 22.87 7.67 -4.19
C PHE A 592 23.31 8.38 -5.47
N LYS A 593 24.59 8.18 -5.83
CA LYS A 593 25.17 8.68 -7.09
C LYS A 593 24.79 7.78 -8.27
N GLU A 594 24.39 6.54 -7.97
CA GLU A 594 24.02 5.50 -8.92
C GLU A 594 22.68 5.78 -9.61
N ILE A 595 21.78 6.56 -8.98
CA ILE A 595 20.44 6.83 -9.51
C ILE A 595 20.52 7.71 -10.76
N LYS A 596 20.15 7.12 -11.90
CA LYS A 596 20.00 7.83 -13.18
C LYS A 596 18.57 8.34 -13.35
N ALA A 597 18.41 9.53 -13.92
CA ALA A 597 17.09 10.14 -14.10
C ALA A 597 16.15 9.29 -14.99
N GLU A 598 16.70 8.63 -16.00
CA GLU A 598 15.99 7.72 -16.92
C GLU A 598 15.44 6.46 -16.23
N ASP A 599 16.08 5.98 -15.16
CA ASP A 599 15.68 4.76 -14.45
C ASP A 599 14.62 5.01 -13.37
N ILE A 600 14.40 6.27 -12.96
CA ILE A 600 13.51 6.64 -11.83
C ILE A 600 12.10 6.09 -12.03
N GLU A 601 11.57 6.17 -13.25
CA GLU A 601 10.23 5.67 -13.56
C GLU A 601 10.12 4.16 -13.31
N HIS A 602 11.14 3.40 -13.73
CA HIS A 602 11.19 1.95 -13.59
C HIS A 602 11.38 1.54 -12.13
N LEU A 603 12.30 2.22 -11.41
CA LEU A 603 12.55 1.99 -9.98
C LEU A 603 11.27 2.22 -9.16
N ALA A 604 10.59 3.35 -9.39
CA ALA A 604 9.34 3.67 -8.71
C ALA A 604 8.22 2.68 -9.01
N LYS A 605 8.13 2.18 -10.25
CA LYS A 605 7.16 1.14 -10.62
C LYS A 605 7.44 -0.18 -9.86
N ASN A 606 8.70 -0.56 -9.72
CA ASN A 606 9.08 -1.79 -9.00
C ASN A 606 8.78 -1.66 -7.51
N ALA A 607 9.17 -0.54 -6.88
CA ALA A 607 8.87 -0.28 -5.47
C ALA A 607 7.35 -0.19 -5.20
N ASP A 608 6.57 0.42 -6.10
CA ASP A 608 5.11 0.47 -6.00
C ASP A 608 4.49 -0.92 -6.08
N SER A 609 4.97 -1.75 -7.01
CA SER A 609 4.48 -3.12 -7.22
C SER A 609 4.82 -4.06 -6.07
N GLU A 610 5.98 -3.86 -5.42
CA GLU A 610 6.37 -4.62 -4.25
C GLU A 610 5.56 -4.20 -3.01
N ALA A 611 5.45 -2.90 -2.77
CA ALA A 611 4.83 -2.37 -1.56
C ALA A 611 3.30 -2.46 -1.57
N ASN A 612 2.64 -2.21 -2.70
CA ASN A 612 1.17 -2.09 -2.76
C ASN A 612 0.55 -3.31 -3.47
N PRO A 613 -0.46 -3.99 -2.88
CA PRO A 613 -1.17 -3.65 -1.62
C PRO A 613 -0.55 -4.25 -0.35
N LEU A 614 0.57 -4.97 -0.45
CA LEU A 614 1.07 -5.89 0.59
C LEU A 614 1.56 -5.22 1.88
N TYR A 615 2.41 -4.20 1.78
CA TYR A 615 3.12 -3.64 2.93
C TYR A 615 2.21 -2.73 3.76
N PRO A 616 2.07 -2.96 5.08
CA PRO A 616 1.16 -2.24 5.95
C PRO A 616 1.73 -0.89 6.41
N VAL A 617 2.23 -0.09 5.47
CA VAL A 617 2.94 1.18 5.72
C VAL A 617 2.07 2.24 6.43
N PRO A 618 2.70 3.15 7.21
CA PRO A 618 1.99 4.26 7.87
C PRO A 618 1.20 5.14 6.89
N LYS A 619 1.79 5.40 5.73
CA LYS A 619 1.25 6.21 4.62
C LYS A 619 1.48 5.46 3.32
N LEU A 620 0.48 5.43 2.45
CA LEU A 620 0.57 4.84 1.10
C LEU A 620 1.04 5.91 0.12
N PHE A 621 1.94 5.54 -0.80
CA PHE A 621 2.44 6.38 -1.89
C PHE A 621 2.07 5.77 -3.24
N SER A 622 1.70 6.60 -4.20
CA SER A 622 1.61 6.21 -5.61
C SER A 622 3.01 6.01 -6.23
N LYS A 623 3.05 5.46 -7.44
CA LYS A 623 4.25 5.44 -8.28
C LYS A 623 4.83 6.86 -8.44
N GLU A 624 3.99 7.85 -8.77
CA GLU A 624 4.46 9.22 -8.99
C GLU A 624 4.99 9.87 -7.70
N GLU A 625 4.39 9.56 -6.54
CA GLU A 625 4.94 9.98 -5.24
C GLU A 625 6.29 9.29 -4.96
N LEU A 626 6.47 8.03 -5.36
CA LEU A 626 7.75 7.31 -5.23
C LEU A 626 8.81 7.87 -6.18
N GLU A 627 8.47 8.29 -7.41
CA GLU A 627 9.40 8.94 -8.34
C GLU A 627 10.04 10.18 -7.71
N GLU A 628 9.25 11.02 -7.01
CA GLU A 628 9.77 12.18 -6.28
C GLU A 628 10.68 11.79 -5.10
N ILE A 629 10.43 10.63 -4.48
CA ILE A 629 11.30 10.12 -3.42
C ILE A 629 12.65 9.69 -4.02
N TYR A 630 12.69 9.01 -5.17
CA TYR A 630 13.96 8.72 -5.85
C TYR A 630 14.70 9.99 -6.27
N LYS A 631 14.00 11.02 -6.74
CA LYS A 631 14.62 12.32 -7.06
C LYS A 631 15.29 12.95 -5.84
N LYS A 632 14.69 12.82 -4.65
CA LYS A 632 15.30 13.28 -3.38
C LYS A 632 16.48 12.43 -2.92
N LEU A 633 16.48 11.14 -3.25
CA LEU A 633 17.55 10.21 -2.88
C LEU A 633 18.76 10.31 -3.83
N LYS A 634 18.59 10.90 -5.02
CA LYS A 634 19.67 11.16 -5.97
C LYS A 634 20.52 12.35 -5.51
N VAL A 635 21.84 12.22 -5.58
CA VAL A 635 22.82 13.29 -5.27
C VAL A 635 23.71 13.63 -6.46
#